data_AF-A0A3D4QQR4-F1
#
_entry.id   AF-A0A3D4QQR4-F1
#
_cell.length_a   1.000
_cell.length_b   1.000
_cell.length_c   1.000
_cell.angle_alpha   90.00
_cell.angle_beta   90.00
_cell.angle_gamma   90.00
#
_symmetry.space_group_name_H-M   'P 1'
#
loop_
_entity.id
_entity.type
_entity.pdbx_description
1 polymer ?
#
loop_
_entity_poly.entity_id
_entity_poly.type
_entity_poly.pdbx_seq_one_letter_code
_entity_poly.pdbx_strand_id
1 'polypeptide(L)'
;MNEFPFPDKMTSIKILESDYVYPKIPKNDVQKIFDRVWSLGEQYGQELIKTTLIGEKWKMSDVLKDINIRIEESKVDNVVKNQRYFCEFFPKQNCLTIYKKSVQLWCHANALEYDIGVETILSHEYFHYLEWKSGKLVSGMFTVPVIKIGKLRLGKTGIPSLSEVAANAFSKIYYEYIRQQMMCEKGGKDVSVFQNNK
;
A
#
# COMPACT_ATOMS: atom_id res chain seq x y z
N MET A 1 -19.83 -4.42 -10.12
CA MET A 1 -18.92 -3.68 -9.22
C MET A 1 -17.57 -4.35 -9.34
N ASN A 2 -16.55 -3.68 -9.90
CA ASN A 2 -15.20 -4.24 -9.88
C ASN A 2 -14.61 -3.95 -8.50
N GLU A 3 -14.33 -5.03 -7.78
CA GLU A 3 -13.75 -5.13 -6.44
C GLU A 3 -12.37 -4.45 -6.39
N PHE A 4 -11.89 -4.08 -5.20
CA PHE A 4 -10.55 -3.51 -5.04
C PHE A 4 -9.51 -4.53 -5.54
N PRO A 5 -8.62 -4.18 -6.49
CA PRO A 5 -7.77 -5.16 -7.18
C PRO A 5 -6.51 -5.56 -6.38
N PHE A 6 -6.29 -4.89 -5.24
CA PHE A 6 -5.28 -5.20 -4.23
C PHE A 6 -5.91 -5.96 -3.06
N PRO A 7 -5.11 -6.58 -2.16
CA PRO A 7 -5.65 -7.20 -0.96
C PRO A 7 -6.45 -6.19 -0.14
N ASP A 8 -7.76 -6.38 -0.08
CA ASP A 8 -8.66 -5.62 0.77
C ASP A 8 -8.42 -5.94 2.26
N LYS A 9 -9.23 -5.36 3.14
CA LYS A 9 -9.08 -5.60 4.59
C LYS A 9 -9.17 -7.10 4.93
N MET A 10 -10.10 -7.82 4.31
CA MET A 10 -10.31 -9.24 4.56
C MET A 10 -9.16 -10.10 4.05
N THR A 11 -8.52 -9.71 2.95
CA THR A 11 -7.42 -10.46 2.35
C THR A 11 -6.07 -10.09 2.96
N SER A 12 -5.90 -8.84 3.42
CA SER A 12 -4.67 -8.36 4.05
C SER A 12 -4.36 -9.02 5.39
N ILE A 13 -5.34 -9.59 6.09
CA ILE A 13 -5.05 -10.37 7.31
C ILE A 13 -4.19 -11.60 6.99
N LYS A 14 -4.34 -12.19 5.79
CA LYS A 14 -3.54 -13.35 5.35
C LYS A 14 -2.06 -13.00 5.17
N ILE A 15 -1.75 -11.73 4.88
CA ILE A 15 -0.37 -11.23 4.80
C ILE A 15 0.26 -11.27 6.19
N LEU A 16 -0.48 -10.83 7.21
CA LEU A 16 -0.03 -10.92 8.61
C LEU A 16 0.10 -12.38 9.06
N GLU A 17 -0.86 -13.24 8.73
CA GLU A 17 -0.83 -14.68 9.07
C GLU A 17 0.35 -15.42 8.43
N SER A 18 0.81 -14.96 7.27
CA SER A 18 1.95 -15.53 6.55
C SER A 18 3.31 -15.03 7.04
N ASP A 19 3.34 -14.07 7.97
CA ASP A 19 4.57 -13.53 8.52
C ASP A 19 5.32 -14.60 9.34
N TYR A 20 6.63 -14.71 9.14
CA TYR A 20 7.45 -15.70 9.83
C TYR A 20 7.48 -15.49 11.36
N VAL A 21 7.17 -14.28 11.85
CA VAL A 21 7.03 -14.02 13.30
C VAL A 21 5.60 -14.12 13.82
N TYR A 22 4.60 -14.35 12.95
CA TYR A 22 3.20 -14.45 13.33
C TYR A 22 2.93 -15.41 14.52
N PRO A 23 3.53 -16.62 14.58
CA PRO A 23 3.31 -17.53 15.71
C PRO A 23 3.75 -16.98 17.08
N LYS A 24 4.53 -15.90 17.09
CA LYS A 24 5.03 -15.25 18.31
C LYS A 24 4.10 -14.15 18.81
N ILE A 25 3.12 -13.72 18.01
CA ILE A 25 2.12 -12.72 18.38
C ILE A 25 1.11 -13.36 19.35
N PRO A 26 0.77 -12.74 20.49
CA PRO A 26 -0.32 -13.22 21.34
C PRO A 26 -1.64 -13.24 20.56
N LYS A 27 -2.35 -14.38 20.55
CA LYS A 27 -3.58 -14.55 19.77
C LYS A 27 -4.64 -13.47 20.03
N ASN A 28 -4.78 -13.02 21.28
CA ASN A 28 -5.74 -11.98 21.67
C ASN A 28 -5.37 -10.57 21.20
N ASP A 29 -4.14 -10.39 20.68
CA ASP A 29 -3.63 -9.12 20.20
C ASP A 29 -3.61 -9.03 18.67
N VAL A 30 -3.65 -10.17 17.95
CA VAL A 30 -3.57 -10.22 16.48
C VAL A 30 -4.54 -9.25 15.81
N GLN A 31 -5.83 -9.38 16.12
CA GLN A 31 -6.87 -8.55 15.51
C GLN A 31 -6.69 -7.06 15.86
N LYS A 32 -6.32 -6.76 17.11
CA LYS A 32 -6.11 -5.37 17.57
C LYS A 32 -4.92 -4.72 16.86
N ILE A 33 -3.84 -5.47 16.67
CA ILE A 33 -2.65 -5.02 15.93
C ILE A 33 -3.03 -4.76 14.48
N PHE A 34 -3.70 -5.74 13.85
CA PHE A 34 -4.14 -5.63 12.46
C PHE A 34 -5.03 -4.41 12.24
N ASP A 35 -6.09 -4.25 13.03
CA ASP A 35 -7.03 -3.12 12.89
C ASP A 35 -6.33 -1.78 13.10
N ARG A 36 -5.42 -1.68 14.08
CA ARG A 36 -4.66 -0.45 14.32
C ARG A 36 -3.77 -0.07 13.14
N VAL A 37 -3.10 -1.05 12.53
CA VAL A 37 -2.22 -0.84 11.38
C VAL A 37 -3.02 -0.51 10.13
N TRP A 38 -4.14 -1.20 9.91
CA TRP A 38 -5.06 -0.89 8.82
C TRP A 38 -5.58 0.55 8.91
N SER A 39 -6.10 0.94 10.08
CA SER A 39 -6.58 2.32 10.30
C SER A 39 -5.49 3.37 10.15
N LEU A 40 -4.23 3.04 10.48
CA LEU A 40 -3.10 3.94 10.24
C LEU A 40 -2.90 4.18 8.73
N GLY A 41 -2.90 3.12 7.92
CA GLY A 41 -2.79 3.26 6.46
C GLY A 41 -3.94 4.08 5.87
N GLU A 42 -5.17 3.84 6.34
CA GLU A 42 -6.33 4.66 5.95
C GLU A 42 -6.15 6.14 6.31
N GLN A 43 -5.66 6.44 7.52
CA GLN A 43 -5.38 7.80 7.96
C GLN A 43 -4.34 8.51 7.07
N TYR A 44 -3.26 7.81 6.72
CA TYR A 44 -2.26 8.35 5.79
C TYR A 44 -2.86 8.62 4.40
N GLY A 45 -3.72 7.74 3.91
CA GLY A 45 -4.39 7.92 2.62
C GLY A 45 -5.34 9.12 2.63
N GLN A 46 -6.08 9.31 3.72
CA GLN A 46 -6.95 10.47 3.91
C GLN A 46 -6.14 11.77 4.00
N GLU A 47 -4.99 11.74 4.67
CA GLU A 47 -4.11 12.90 4.78
C GLU A 47 -3.49 13.27 3.42
N LEU A 48 -3.07 12.28 2.63
CA LEU A 48 -2.61 12.47 1.25
C LEU A 48 -3.67 13.24 0.44
N ILE A 49 -4.92 12.79 0.48
CA ILE A 49 -6.02 13.42 -0.27
C ILE A 49 -6.20 14.89 0.17
N LYS A 50 -6.19 15.15 1.48
CA LYS A 50 -6.43 16.49 2.02
C LYS A 50 -5.30 17.49 1.75
N THR A 51 -4.06 17.02 1.70
CA THR A 51 -2.88 17.89 1.72
C THR A 51 -2.12 17.93 0.40
N THR A 52 -2.12 16.83 -0.33
CA THR A 52 -1.24 16.62 -1.48
C THR A 52 -2.04 16.54 -2.78
N LEU A 53 -3.22 15.89 -2.75
CA LEU A 53 -4.07 15.72 -3.93
C LEU A 53 -5.17 16.79 -3.98
N ILE A 54 -4.76 18.02 -4.27
CA ILE A 54 -5.66 19.18 -4.32
C ILE A 54 -5.80 19.65 -5.77
N GLY A 55 -7.04 19.93 -6.18
CA GLY A 55 -7.35 20.42 -7.52
C GLY A 55 -7.10 19.36 -8.60
N GLU A 56 -6.38 19.73 -9.66
CA GLU A 56 -6.10 18.85 -10.80
C GLU A 56 -5.01 17.81 -10.51
N LYS A 57 -4.33 17.90 -9.35
CA LYS A 57 -3.26 16.98 -8.98
C LYS A 57 -3.82 15.77 -8.25
N TRP A 58 -4.18 14.73 -8.99
CA TRP A 58 -4.70 13.48 -8.41
C TRP A 58 -3.88 12.23 -8.76
N LYS A 59 -2.91 12.34 -9.68
CA LYS A 59 -2.02 11.24 -10.08
C LYS A 59 -0.83 11.10 -9.14
N MET A 60 -0.58 9.88 -8.67
CA MET A 60 0.55 9.54 -7.84
C MET A 60 1.86 9.66 -8.61
N SER A 61 1.85 9.39 -9.91
CA SER A 61 3.01 9.62 -10.77
C SER A 61 3.50 11.07 -10.73
N ASP A 62 2.59 12.05 -10.61
CA ASP A 62 2.96 13.47 -10.47
C ASP A 62 3.41 13.81 -9.04
N VAL A 63 2.78 13.22 -8.02
CA VAL A 63 3.26 13.33 -6.63
C VAL A 63 4.71 12.83 -6.50
N LEU A 64 5.02 11.67 -7.08
CA LEU A 64 6.35 11.07 -7.05
C LEU A 64 7.39 11.92 -7.79
N LYS A 65 7.04 12.50 -8.94
CA LYS A 65 7.92 13.42 -9.68
C LYS A 65 8.26 14.66 -8.86
N ASP A 66 7.27 15.26 -8.19
CA ASP A 66 7.46 16.48 -7.39
C ASP A 66 8.42 16.27 -6.21
N ILE A 67 8.50 15.05 -5.68
CA ILE A 67 9.47 14.67 -4.65
C ILE A 67 10.77 14.08 -5.21
N ASN A 68 11.01 14.25 -6.51
CA ASN A 68 12.19 13.79 -7.25
C ASN A 68 12.40 12.27 -7.27
N ILE A 69 11.31 11.48 -7.22
CA ILE A 69 11.37 10.05 -7.50
C ILE A 69 11.20 9.82 -8.99
N ARG A 70 12.21 9.20 -9.61
CA ARG A 70 12.17 8.78 -11.01
C ARG A 70 11.34 7.50 -11.15
N ILE A 71 10.45 7.46 -12.13
CA ILE A 71 9.67 6.28 -12.47
C ILE A 71 10.24 5.71 -13.77
N GLU A 72 10.78 4.51 -13.69
CA GLU A 72 11.32 3.75 -14.82
C GLU A 72 10.37 2.60 -15.16
N GLU A 73 10.24 2.26 -16.43
CA GLU A 73 9.36 1.17 -16.88
C GLU A 73 10.19 0.07 -17.54
N SER A 74 10.04 -1.15 -17.04
CA SER A 74 10.64 -2.36 -17.60
C SER A 74 9.58 -3.24 -18.26
N LYS A 75 9.83 -3.69 -19.49
CA LYS A 75 8.87 -4.47 -20.30
C LYS A 75 8.82 -5.97 -19.95
N VAL A 76 9.12 -6.32 -18.71
CA VAL A 76 9.22 -7.72 -18.24
C VAL A 76 7.98 -8.14 -17.45
N ASP A 77 7.67 -9.44 -17.46
CA ASP A 77 6.80 -10.06 -16.45
C ASP A 77 7.71 -10.61 -15.35
N ASN A 78 7.80 -9.90 -14.24
CA ASN A 78 8.68 -10.25 -13.13
C ASN A 78 7.98 -11.24 -12.19
N VAL A 79 8.30 -12.53 -12.36
CA VAL A 79 7.78 -13.63 -11.53
C VAL A 79 8.93 -14.35 -10.85
N VAL A 80 8.92 -14.38 -9.52
CA VAL A 80 9.91 -15.09 -8.69
C VAL A 80 9.19 -16.06 -7.78
N LYS A 81 9.54 -17.35 -7.85
CA LYS A 81 8.97 -18.41 -6.99
C LYS A 81 7.43 -18.38 -6.92
N ASN A 82 6.78 -18.27 -8.08
CA ASN A 82 5.32 -18.18 -8.25
C ASN A 82 4.66 -16.88 -7.73
N GLN A 83 5.44 -15.90 -7.30
CA GLN A 83 4.93 -14.57 -6.95
C GLN A 83 5.27 -13.57 -8.04
N ARG A 84 4.27 -12.81 -8.48
CA ARG A 84 4.44 -11.73 -9.46
C ARG A 84 4.67 -10.42 -8.74
N TYR A 85 5.67 -9.67 -9.18
CA TYR A 85 6.02 -8.36 -8.66
C TYR A 85 5.61 -7.31 -9.69
N PHE A 86 5.00 -6.23 -9.23
CA PHE A 86 4.48 -5.16 -10.10
C PHE A 86 5.41 -3.97 -10.15
N CYS A 87 6.11 -3.74 -9.05
CA CYS A 87 6.87 -2.55 -8.79
C CYS A 87 7.99 -2.85 -7.79
N GLU A 88 9.02 -2.02 -7.80
CA GLU A 88 10.04 -2.01 -6.78
C GLU A 88 10.54 -0.58 -6.56
N PHE A 89 10.50 -0.13 -5.31
CA PHE A 89 11.10 1.14 -4.90
C PHE A 89 12.55 0.95 -4.44
N PHE A 90 13.44 1.80 -4.96
CA PHE A 90 14.86 1.83 -4.67
C PHE A 90 15.24 3.14 -3.96
N PRO A 91 15.17 3.21 -2.62
CA PRO A 91 15.29 4.47 -1.87
C PRO A 91 16.62 5.19 -2.09
N LYS A 92 17.74 4.45 -2.20
CA LYS A 92 19.08 5.05 -2.37
C LYS A 92 19.26 5.70 -3.75
N GLN A 93 18.46 5.30 -4.73
CA GLN A 93 18.52 5.76 -6.11
C GLN A 93 17.41 6.77 -6.43
N ASN A 94 16.51 7.06 -5.47
CA ASN A 94 15.27 7.82 -5.69
C ASN A 94 14.56 7.37 -6.98
N CYS A 95 14.43 6.06 -7.13
CA CYS A 95 13.92 5.44 -8.35
C CYS A 95 12.90 4.37 -8.00
N LEU A 96 11.89 4.22 -8.85
CA LEU A 96 10.92 3.16 -8.79
C LEU A 96 10.85 2.52 -10.17
N THR A 97 10.89 1.19 -10.23
CA THR A 97 10.76 0.43 -11.48
C THR A 97 9.41 -0.27 -11.55
N ILE A 98 8.63 0.04 -12.58
CA ILE A 98 7.37 -0.65 -12.90
C ILE A 98 7.66 -1.82 -13.84
N TYR A 99 7.19 -3.02 -13.49
CA TYR A 99 7.24 -4.20 -14.36
C TYR A 99 6.00 -4.24 -15.26
N LYS A 100 6.06 -3.53 -16.39
CA LYS A 100 4.91 -3.24 -17.29
C LYS A 100 4.06 -4.48 -17.60
N LYS A 101 4.69 -5.59 -18.00
CA LYS A 101 3.95 -6.78 -18.42
C LYS A 101 3.27 -7.45 -17.22
N SER A 102 3.89 -7.43 -16.04
CA SER A 102 3.25 -7.88 -14.80
C SER A 102 2.02 -7.05 -14.45
N VAL A 103 2.12 -5.72 -14.57
CA VAL A 103 0.99 -4.81 -14.34
C VAL A 103 -0.11 -5.03 -15.36
N GLN A 104 0.21 -5.17 -16.64
CA GLN A 104 -0.77 -5.45 -17.70
C GLN A 104 -1.54 -6.75 -17.46
N LEU A 105 -0.83 -7.84 -17.10
CA LEU A 105 -1.46 -9.12 -16.82
C LEU A 105 -2.37 -9.05 -15.59
N TRP A 106 -1.96 -8.35 -14.54
CA TRP A 106 -2.79 -8.13 -13.35
C TRP A 106 -4.00 -7.25 -13.65
N CYS A 107 -3.84 -6.14 -14.39
CA CYS A 107 -4.95 -5.28 -14.80
C CYS A 107 -5.95 -6.06 -15.65
N HIS A 108 -5.48 -6.85 -16.61
CA HIS A 108 -6.33 -7.69 -17.45
C HIS A 108 -7.14 -8.70 -16.62
N ALA A 109 -6.49 -9.39 -15.68
CA ALA A 109 -7.15 -10.35 -14.79
C ALA A 109 -8.23 -9.72 -13.89
N ASN A 110 -8.11 -8.43 -13.60
CA ASN A 110 -9.02 -7.68 -12.72
C ASN A 110 -9.98 -6.74 -13.48
N ALA A 111 -10.02 -6.82 -14.83
CA ALA A 111 -10.79 -5.90 -15.67
C ALA A 111 -10.56 -4.41 -15.30
N LEU A 112 -9.29 -4.06 -15.10
CA LEU A 112 -8.83 -2.74 -14.69
C LEU A 112 -8.14 -2.00 -15.84
N GLU A 113 -8.40 -0.71 -15.98
CA GLU A 113 -7.62 0.15 -16.89
C GLU A 113 -6.17 0.23 -16.41
N TYR A 114 -5.22 0.13 -17.34
CA TYR A 114 -3.79 0.09 -17.03
C TYR A 114 -3.33 1.30 -16.21
N ASP A 115 -3.78 2.50 -16.57
CA ASP A 115 -3.38 3.74 -15.89
C ASP A 115 -3.85 3.77 -14.44
N ILE A 116 -5.10 3.35 -14.16
CA ILE A 116 -5.58 3.17 -12.79
C ILE A 116 -4.73 2.16 -12.03
N GLY A 117 -4.40 1.04 -12.67
CA GLY A 117 -3.56 0.01 -12.09
C GLY A 117 -2.18 0.54 -11.69
N VAL A 118 -1.52 1.27 -12.59
CA VAL A 118 -0.23 1.91 -12.33
C VAL A 118 -0.32 2.90 -11.19
N GLU A 119 -1.27 3.84 -11.21
CA GLU A 119 -1.40 4.84 -10.15
C GLU A 119 -1.68 4.19 -8.78
N THR A 120 -2.46 3.12 -8.75
CA THR A 120 -2.71 2.34 -7.53
C THR A 120 -1.43 1.69 -7.00
N ILE A 121 -0.66 1.04 -7.86
CA ILE A 121 0.64 0.43 -7.50
C ILE A 121 1.63 1.50 -7.02
N LEU A 122 1.69 2.65 -7.70
CA LEU A 122 2.55 3.76 -7.29
C LEU A 122 2.17 4.30 -5.92
N SER A 123 0.88 4.30 -5.56
CA SER A 123 0.45 4.74 -4.24
C SER A 123 0.94 3.81 -3.12
N HIS A 124 1.03 2.51 -3.40
CA HIS A 124 1.56 1.52 -2.47
C HIS A 124 3.04 1.81 -2.17
N GLU A 125 3.84 1.98 -3.22
CA GLU A 125 5.26 2.31 -3.07
C GLU A 125 5.47 3.71 -2.46
N TYR A 126 4.60 4.66 -2.74
CA TYR A 126 4.64 5.98 -2.09
C TYR A 126 4.47 5.86 -0.57
N PHE A 127 3.62 4.96 -0.07
CA PHE A 127 3.53 4.69 1.36
C PHE A 127 4.86 4.21 1.94
N HIS A 128 5.53 3.27 1.28
CA HIS A 128 6.87 2.82 1.70
C HIS A 128 7.92 3.93 1.64
N TYR A 129 7.82 4.85 0.67
CA TYR A 129 8.62 6.06 0.67
C TYR A 129 8.35 6.93 1.91
N LEU A 130 7.09 7.11 2.34
CA LEU A 130 6.76 7.86 3.55
C LEU A 130 7.34 7.22 4.81
N GLU A 131 7.27 5.89 4.92
CA GLU A 131 7.91 5.14 6.01
C GLU A 131 9.43 5.38 6.04
N TRP A 132 10.08 5.22 4.89
CA TRP A 132 11.52 5.44 4.75
C TRP A 132 11.92 6.88 5.09
N LYS A 133 11.22 7.87 4.52
CA LYS A 133 11.49 9.30 4.73
C LYS A 133 11.32 9.72 6.19
N SER A 134 10.31 9.18 6.87
CA SER A 134 10.05 9.51 8.28
C SER A 134 10.99 8.80 9.26
N GLY A 135 11.70 7.75 8.81
CA GLY A 135 12.48 6.86 9.66
C GLY A 135 11.64 6.01 10.62
N LYS A 136 10.31 6.01 10.45
CA LYS A 136 9.34 5.32 11.32
C LYS A 136 8.65 4.22 10.53
N LEU A 137 9.26 3.02 10.55
CA LEU A 137 8.69 1.84 9.91
C LEU A 137 7.51 1.31 10.72
N VAL A 138 6.38 1.08 10.06
CA VAL A 138 5.17 0.47 10.63
C VAL A 138 5.45 -0.94 11.12
N SER A 139 6.32 -1.69 10.41
CA SER A 139 6.83 -2.99 10.88
C SER A 139 7.44 -2.96 12.28
N GLY A 140 7.94 -1.81 12.75
CA GLY A 140 8.50 -1.61 14.08
C GLY A 140 7.49 -1.19 15.16
N MET A 141 6.23 -0.89 14.82
CA MET A 141 5.23 -0.39 15.78
C MET A 141 4.89 -1.41 16.87
N PHE A 142 4.95 -2.68 16.53
CA PHE A 142 4.73 -3.79 17.44
C PHE A 142 5.91 -4.74 17.37
N THR A 143 6.34 -5.22 18.53
CA THR A 143 7.50 -6.11 18.61
C THR A 143 7.15 -7.41 19.31
N VAL A 144 7.69 -8.50 18.80
CA VAL A 144 7.65 -9.83 19.41
C VAL A 144 9.05 -10.24 19.85
N PRO A 145 9.19 -11.15 20.85
CA PRO A 145 10.49 -11.65 21.24
C PRO A 145 11.16 -12.43 20.10
N VAL A 146 12.48 -12.28 19.94
CA VAL A 146 13.23 -13.06 18.93
C VAL A 146 13.26 -14.52 19.34
N ILE A 147 13.62 -14.78 20.60
CA ILE A 147 13.67 -16.11 21.21
C ILE A 147 12.66 -16.18 22.35
N LYS A 148 11.85 -17.24 22.36
CA LYS A 148 10.90 -17.55 23.43
C LYS A 148 11.04 -19.02 23.85
N ILE A 149 11.55 -19.27 25.06
CA ILE A 149 11.68 -20.61 25.64
C ILE A 149 11.00 -20.57 27.02
N GLY A 150 9.82 -21.17 27.13
CA GLY A 150 8.99 -21.07 28.34
C GLY A 150 8.67 -19.60 28.68
N LYS A 151 9.10 -19.15 29.88
CA LYS A 151 8.94 -17.77 30.34
C LYS A 151 10.06 -16.83 29.86
N LEU A 152 11.18 -17.36 29.38
CA LEU A 152 12.32 -16.57 28.91
C LEU A 152 11.98 -15.89 27.57
N ARG A 153 12.27 -14.58 27.48
CA ARG A 153 12.08 -13.75 26.29
C ARG A 153 13.36 -12.97 26.03
N LEU A 154 14.01 -13.19 24.88
CA LEU A 154 15.25 -12.51 24.50
C LEU A 154 15.10 -11.81 23.15
N GLY A 155 15.65 -10.60 23.08
CA GLY A 155 15.58 -9.73 21.90
C GLY A 155 14.18 -9.24 21.58
N LYS A 156 14.08 -8.28 20.65
CA LYS A 156 12.83 -7.80 20.07
C LYS A 156 13.01 -7.67 18.56
N THR A 157 12.00 -8.09 17.81
CA THR A 157 11.90 -7.86 16.37
C THR A 157 10.55 -7.26 16.06
N GLY A 158 10.50 -6.40 15.05
CA GLY A 158 9.24 -5.96 14.46
C GLY A 158 8.49 -7.10 13.78
N ILE A 159 7.31 -6.79 13.27
CA ILE A 159 6.46 -7.68 12.46
C ILE A 159 6.48 -7.13 11.03
N PRO A 160 7.32 -7.67 10.13
CA PRO A 160 7.57 -7.09 8.81
C PRO A 160 6.33 -6.85 7.96
N SER A 161 5.38 -7.80 7.97
CA SER A 161 4.12 -7.72 7.22
C SER A 161 3.26 -6.49 7.55
N LEU A 162 3.44 -5.84 8.70
CA LEU A 162 2.62 -4.68 9.07
C LEU A 162 2.81 -3.49 8.12
N SER A 163 4.01 -3.30 7.56
CA SER A 163 4.23 -2.25 6.55
C SER A 163 3.39 -2.52 5.29
N GLU A 164 3.34 -3.76 4.81
CA GLU A 164 2.50 -4.15 3.66
C GLU A 164 1.00 -3.99 3.95
N VAL A 165 0.56 -4.35 5.16
CA VAL A 165 -0.85 -4.17 5.56
C VAL A 165 -1.26 -2.70 5.55
N ALA A 166 -0.40 -1.80 6.07
CA ALA A 166 -0.67 -0.38 6.05
C ALA A 166 -0.62 0.20 4.62
N ALA A 167 0.33 -0.25 3.79
CA ALA A 167 0.42 0.15 2.39
C ALA A 167 -0.83 -0.25 1.59
N ASN A 168 -1.35 -1.47 1.77
CA ASN A 168 -2.60 -1.90 1.14
C ASN A 168 -3.80 -1.03 1.56
N ALA A 169 -3.90 -0.70 2.85
CA ALA A 169 -4.95 0.17 3.38
C ALA A 169 -4.85 1.60 2.81
N PHE A 170 -3.64 2.13 2.71
CA PHE A 170 -3.35 3.42 2.07
C PHE A 170 -3.77 3.43 0.60
N SER A 171 -3.35 2.43 -0.17
CA SER A 171 -3.67 2.29 -1.59
C SER A 171 -5.15 2.08 -1.85
N LYS A 172 -5.89 1.46 -0.91
CA LYS A 172 -7.35 1.38 -0.99
C LYS A 172 -7.99 2.75 -0.99
N ILE A 173 -7.61 3.62 -0.05
CA ILE A 173 -8.14 4.98 0.05
C ILE A 173 -7.79 5.78 -1.22
N TYR A 174 -6.55 5.66 -1.70
CA TYR A 174 -6.14 6.32 -2.94
C TYR A 174 -6.92 5.82 -4.17
N TYR A 175 -7.08 4.50 -4.31
CA TYR A 175 -7.84 3.87 -5.39
C TYR A 175 -9.30 4.36 -5.44
N GLU A 176 -9.97 4.40 -4.28
CA GLU A 176 -11.33 4.91 -4.17
C GLU A 176 -11.42 6.37 -4.63
N TYR A 177 -10.43 7.19 -4.27
CA TYR A 177 -10.35 8.59 -4.68
C TYR A 177 -10.13 8.76 -6.19
N ILE A 178 -9.12 8.12 -6.79
CA ILE A 178 -8.84 8.30 -8.22
C ILE A 178 -9.95 7.77 -9.12
N ARG A 179 -10.66 6.73 -8.68
CA ARG A 179 -11.83 6.24 -9.43
C ARG A 179 -12.93 7.27 -9.49
N GLN A 180 -13.16 8.04 -8.43
CA GLN A 180 -14.12 9.13 -8.43
C GLN A 180 -13.66 10.25 -9.38
N GLN A 181 -12.40 10.66 -9.31
CA GLN A 181 -11.85 11.70 -10.19
C GLN A 181 -11.99 11.33 -11.67
N MET A 182 -11.60 10.11 -12.06
CA MET A 182 -11.72 9.65 -13.44
C MET A 182 -13.18 9.50 -13.90
N MET A 183 -14.11 9.18 -13.00
CA MET A 183 -15.54 9.18 -13.34
C MET A 183 -16.05 10.60 -13.60
N CYS A 184 -15.62 11.58 -12.81
CA CYS A 184 -15.97 12.99 -13.05
C CYS A 184 -15.37 13.52 -14.37
N GLU A 185 -14.11 13.21 -14.68
CA GLU A 185 -13.46 13.59 -15.95
C GLU A 185 -14.15 12.99 -17.19
N LYS A 186 -14.67 11.75 -17.09
CA LYS A 186 -15.42 11.08 -18.15
C LYS A 186 -16.90 11.56 -18.24
N GLY A 187 -17.29 12.61 -17.52
CA GLY A 187 -18.65 13.18 -17.52
C GLY A 187 -19.66 12.48 -16.62
N GLY A 188 -19.19 11.67 -15.67
CA GLY A 188 -20.02 11.04 -14.63
C GLY A 188 -20.42 12.05 -13.54
N LYS A 189 -21.62 11.88 -12.97
CA LYS A 189 -22.14 12.73 -11.88
C LYS A 189 -21.20 12.67 -10.67
N ASP A 190 -20.92 13.85 -10.09
CA ASP A 190 -20.19 14.03 -8.84
C ASP A 190 -20.72 13.07 -7.75
N VAL A 191 -19.83 12.24 -7.20
CA VAL A 191 -20.11 11.42 -6.01
C VAL A 191 -19.25 11.98 -4.88
N SER A 192 -19.63 13.15 -4.37
CA SER A 192 -18.97 13.80 -3.24
C SER A 192 -19.23 13.02 -1.95
N VAL A 193 -18.29 12.18 -1.51
CA VAL A 193 -18.36 11.47 -0.20
C VAL A 193 -17.33 11.98 0.80
N PHE A 194 -16.32 12.76 0.38
CA PHE A 194 -15.29 13.26 1.31
C PHE A 194 -15.47 14.72 1.76
N GLN A 195 -16.55 15.38 1.37
CA GLN A 195 -16.97 16.66 1.96
C GLN A 195 -18.07 16.42 2.99
N ASN A 196 -17.72 15.92 4.17
CA ASN A 196 -18.39 16.23 5.43
C ASN A 196 -17.68 15.53 6.57
N ASN A 197 -16.82 16.28 7.26
CA ASN A 197 -16.54 16.17 8.68
C ASN A 197 -15.79 17.45 9.08
N LYS A 198 -16.57 18.52 9.29
CA LYS A 198 -16.19 19.64 10.15
C LYS A 198 -16.56 19.27 11.57
#